data_AF-A0A3Q9JKK9-F1
#
_entry.id   AF-A0A3Q9JKK9-F1
#
_cell.length_a   1.000
_cell.length_b   1.000
_cell.length_c   1.000
_cell.angle_alpha   90.00
_cell.angle_beta   90.00
_cell.angle_gamma   90.00
#
_symmetry.space_group_name_H-M   'P 1'
#
loop_
_entity.id
_entity.type
_entity.pdbx_description
1 polymer ?
#
loop_
_entity_poly.entity_id
_entity_poly.type
_entity_poly.pdbx_seq_one_letter_code
_entity_poly.pdbx_strand_id
1 'polypeptide(L)'
;MTVNAAQEVLAWARQYTDGEYESVATIPNGVADEVWVVVKREVNGESVRYLERFNRDVYSHSTKIFEGEQAKRVFRGLDHLEGKTVDVLADGSVMQKRQVVGGSVTIERDAKNVVIGLPYKTTVETLDVELQGATGTIQGSNKRVGEVVLRFMTTTGCSVNGDLLPFRQLGERVLDQPAPSFSGDYKIEALGWNNTITIEQDQPLPFYLLAVIKKVSVND
;
A
#
# COMPACT_ATOMS: atom_id res chain seq x y z
N MET A 1 13.00 10.70 3.87
CA MET A 1 13.85 10.98 2.70
C MET A 1 14.73 9.77 2.49
N THR A 2 14.83 9.27 1.27
CA THR A 2 15.69 8.15 0.88
C THR A 2 16.85 8.70 0.07
N VAL A 3 18.07 8.32 0.43
CA VAL A 3 19.30 8.73 -0.25
C VAL A 3 20.12 7.48 -0.54
N ASN A 4 20.51 7.28 -1.80
CA ASN A 4 21.52 6.31 -2.19
C ASN A 4 22.47 6.98 -3.19
N ALA A 5 23.55 7.56 -2.68
CA ALA A 5 24.49 8.34 -3.48
C ALA A 5 25.18 7.50 -4.57
N ALA A 6 25.50 6.24 -4.29
CA ALA A 6 26.13 5.33 -5.25
C ALA A 6 25.21 4.94 -6.43
N GLN A 7 23.90 5.18 -6.29
CA GLN A 7 22.89 4.95 -7.32
C GLN A 7 22.23 6.27 -7.75
N GLU A 8 22.76 7.41 -7.31
CA GLU A 8 22.22 8.76 -7.59
C GLU A 8 20.72 8.91 -7.24
N VAL A 9 20.25 8.20 -6.21
CA VAL A 9 18.86 8.27 -5.77
C VAL A 9 18.70 9.30 -4.65
N LEU A 10 17.84 10.29 -4.89
CA LEU A 10 17.31 11.19 -3.87
C LEU A 10 15.78 11.24 -4.03
N ALA A 11 15.06 10.81 -3.00
CA ALA A 11 13.60 10.78 -3.01
C ALA A 11 13.01 11.10 -1.64
N TRP A 12 11.77 11.56 -1.61
CA TRP A 12 11.01 11.70 -0.37
C TRP A 12 9.58 11.24 -0.59
N ALA A 13 9.00 10.70 0.48
CA ALA A 13 7.60 10.33 0.55
C ALA A 13 7.11 10.68 1.96
N ARG A 14 5.83 11.00 2.08
CA ARG A 14 5.19 11.21 3.37
C ARG A 14 4.67 9.87 3.90
N GLN A 15 4.82 9.65 5.20
CA GLN A 15 4.27 8.49 5.89
C GLN A 15 3.08 8.98 6.72
N TYR A 16 1.94 8.32 6.56
CA TYR A 16 0.70 8.65 7.24
C TYR A 16 0.23 7.46 8.07
N THR A 17 -0.44 7.72 9.17
CA THR A 17 -1.16 6.73 9.99
C THR A 17 -2.48 7.37 10.45
N ASP A 18 -3.44 6.57 10.88
CA ASP A 18 -4.47 7.07 11.78
C ASP A 18 -3.78 7.46 13.10
N GLY A 19 -3.72 8.76 13.40
CA GLY A 19 -2.93 9.35 14.49
C GLY A 19 -1.78 10.25 14.04
N GLU A 20 -0.94 10.63 15.01
CA GLU A 20 0.17 11.57 14.83
C GLU A 20 1.49 10.91 15.26
N TYR A 21 2.49 10.92 14.38
CA TYR A 21 3.86 10.59 14.75
C TYR A 21 4.46 11.73 15.59
N GLU A 22 4.70 11.49 16.89
CA GLU A 22 5.29 12.47 17.81
C GLU A 22 6.82 12.34 17.90
N SER A 23 7.36 11.16 17.63
CA SER A 23 8.80 10.90 17.67
C SER A 23 9.19 9.75 16.73
N VAL A 24 10.41 9.79 16.22
CA VAL A 24 11.01 8.73 15.39
C VAL A 24 12.48 8.55 15.76
N ALA A 25 12.93 7.32 15.84
CA ALA A 25 14.32 6.95 16.04
C ALA A 25 14.68 5.75 15.16
N THR A 26 15.94 5.70 14.72
CA THR A 26 16.51 4.52 14.07
C THR A 26 17.49 3.87 15.03
N ILE A 27 17.30 2.59 15.32
CA ILE A 27 18.07 1.84 16.32
C ILE A 27 18.71 0.64 15.62
N PRO A 28 20.05 0.52 15.58
CA PRO A 28 20.71 -0.67 15.08
C PRO A 28 20.42 -1.87 15.99
N ASN A 29 19.99 -3.01 15.43
CA ASN A 29 19.71 -4.23 16.20
C ASN A 29 20.77 -5.34 16.01
N GLY A 30 21.89 -5.02 15.37
CA GLY A 30 22.98 -5.96 15.06
C GLY A 30 22.83 -6.70 13.72
N VAL A 31 21.62 -6.74 13.15
CA VAL A 31 21.36 -7.34 11.81
C VAL A 31 20.93 -6.27 10.81
N ALA A 32 20.07 -5.35 11.23
CA ALA A 32 19.58 -4.24 10.44
C ALA A 32 19.22 -3.05 11.34
N ASP A 33 19.05 -1.90 10.72
CA ASP A 33 18.47 -0.74 11.38
C ASP A 33 16.95 -0.90 11.50
N GLU A 34 16.44 -0.65 12.71
CA GLU A 34 15.02 -0.65 13.00
C GLU A 34 14.50 0.77 13.18
N VAL A 35 13.38 1.08 12.52
CA VAL A 35 12.69 2.36 12.70
C VAL A 35 11.63 2.19 13.78
N TRP A 36 11.76 2.96 14.84
CA TRP A 36 10.84 3.04 15.96
C TRP A 36 10.16 4.40 15.98
N VAL A 37 8.87 4.42 16.31
CA VAL A 37 8.06 5.63 16.35
C VAL A 37 7.19 5.67 17.60
N VAL A 38 6.96 6.87 18.12
CA VAL A 38 5.88 7.12 19.08
C VAL A 38 4.70 7.69 18.32
N VAL A 39 3.55 7.04 18.40
CA VAL A 39 2.33 7.46 17.73
C VAL A 39 1.25 7.79 18.75
N LYS A 40 0.74 9.01 18.71
CA LYS A 40 -0.45 9.41 19.45
C LYS A 40 -1.69 9.06 18.63
N ARG A 41 -2.66 8.36 19.22
CA ARG A 41 -3.93 8.00 18.60
C ARG A 41 -5.10 8.26 19.53
N GLU A 42 -6.27 8.48 18.96
CA GLU A 42 -7.52 8.36 19.68
C GLU A 42 -8.04 6.93 19.54
N VAL A 43 -8.22 6.21 20.66
CA VAL A 43 -8.74 4.85 20.71
C VAL A 43 -9.84 4.81 21.77
N ASN A 44 -11.02 4.33 21.39
CA ASN A 44 -12.20 4.33 22.27
C ASN A 44 -12.49 5.68 22.97
N GLY A 45 -12.26 6.80 22.28
CA GLY A 45 -12.46 8.16 22.81
C GLY A 45 -11.33 8.69 23.70
N GLU A 46 -10.27 7.93 23.93
CA GLU A 46 -9.12 8.34 24.74
C GLU A 46 -7.87 8.61 23.89
N SER A 47 -7.13 9.66 24.24
CA SER A 47 -5.82 9.94 23.63
C SER A 47 -4.74 9.08 24.27
N VAL A 48 -4.21 8.13 23.51
CA VAL A 48 -3.21 7.15 23.91
C VAL A 48 -1.95 7.29 23.06
N ARG A 49 -0.81 6.82 23.59
CA ARG A 49 0.48 6.81 22.88
C ARG A 49 1.00 5.39 22.79
N TYR A 50 1.40 5.00 21.58
CA TYR A 50 1.96 3.69 21.29
C TYR A 50 3.42 3.83 20.85
N LEU A 51 4.27 2.94 21.35
CA LEU A 51 5.59 2.72 20.80
C LEU A 51 5.48 1.62 19.73
N GLU A 52 5.81 1.95 18.48
CA GLU A 52 5.68 1.04 17.34
C GLU A 52 7.00 0.89 16.60
N ARG A 53 7.19 -0.29 16.00
CA ARG A 53 8.35 -0.61 15.16
C ARG A 53 7.87 -0.90 13.75
N PHE A 54 8.51 -0.30 12.75
CA PHE A 54 8.25 -0.63 11.35
C PHE A 54 8.70 -2.07 11.06
N ASN A 55 7.82 -2.84 10.42
CA ASN A 55 8.10 -4.19 9.98
C ASN A 55 7.96 -4.25 8.45
N ARG A 56 8.97 -4.79 7.77
CA ARG A 56 9.04 -4.82 6.29
C ARG A 56 8.07 -5.81 5.65
N ASP A 57 7.59 -6.78 6.43
CA ASP A 57 6.74 -7.88 5.95
C ASP A 57 5.26 -7.69 6.37
N VAL A 58 4.91 -6.52 6.90
CA VAL A 58 3.57 -6.19 7.36
C VAL A 58 3.06 -4.96 6.61
N TYR A 59 1.91 -5.11 5.95
CA TYR A 59 1.30 -4.09 5.10
C TYR A 59 0.05 -3.51 5.77
N SER A 60 0.17 -3.09 7.03
CA SER A 60 -0.85 -2.41 7.81
C SER A 60 -0.21 -1.67 8.98
N HIS A 61 -0.93 -0.75 9.62
CA HIS A 61 -0.41 0.02 10.76
C HIS A 61 -0.91 -0.52 12.10
N SER A 62 -0.13 -0.30 13.17
CA SER A 62 -0.50 -0.70 14.55
C SER A 62 -0.94 -2.17 14.66
N THR A 63 -0.20 -3.04 13.99
CA THR A 63 -0.66 -4.39 13.64
C THR A 63 -0.40 -5.41 14.74
N LYS A 64 -1.34 -6.34 14.91
CA LYS A 64 -1.17 -7.59 15.65
C LYS A 64 -1.09 -8.77 14.70
N ILE A 65 -0.05 -9.58 14.86
CA ILE A 65 0.15 -10.85 14.13
C ILE A 65 -0.29 -11.99 15.04
N PHE A 66 -1.10 -12.89 14.50
CA PHE A 66 -1.56 -14.12 15.13
C PHE A 66 -1.02 -15.30 14.34
N GLU A 67 -0.33 -16.19 15.04
CA GLU A 67 0.14 -17.47 14.52
C GLU A 67 -0.38 -18.56 15.44
N GLY A 68 -0.88 -19.66 14.88
CA GLY A 68 -1.46 -20.73 15.66
C GLY A 68 -1.52 -22.05 14.91
N GLU A 69 -1.39 -23.15 15.65
CA GLU A 69 -1.46 -24.50 15.09
C GLU A 69 -2.87 -24.87 14.63
N GLN A 70 -3.89 -24.38 15.38
CA GLN A 70 -5.30 -24.60 15.10
C GLN A 70 -5.93 -23.37 14.46
N ALA A 71 -6.74 -23.63 13.42
CA ALA A 71 -7.49 -22.58 12.75
C ALA A 71 -8.65 -22.10 13.66
N LYS A 72 -8.88 -20.79 13.70
CA LYS A 72 -9.98 -20.17 14.45
C LYS A 72 -10.50 -18.94 13.72
N ARG A 73 -11.70 -18.51 14.07
CA ARG A 73 -12.33 -17.29 13.51
C ARG A 73 -12.36 -16.08 14.45
N VAL A 74 -12.06 -16.26 15.74
CA VAL A 74 -12.08 -15.18 16.73
C VAL A 74 -10.67 -14.85 17.20
N PHE A 75 -10.29 -13.59 17.04
CA PHE A 75 -8.97 -13.07 17.38
C PHE A 75 -9.14 -11.98 18.44
N ARG A 76 -8.41 -12.10 19.55
CA ARG A 76 -8.50 -11.23 20.74
C ARG A 76 -7.17 -10.55 21.02
N GLY A 77 -7.14 -9.58 21.93
CA GLY A 77 -5.93 -8.83 22.27
C GLY A 77 -5.65 -7.69 21.28
N LEU A 78 -6.74 -7.11 20.77
CA LEU A 78 -6.75 -5.96 19.87
C LEU A 78 -7.24 -4.70 20.63
N ASP A 79 -7.13 -4.66 21.95
CA ASP A 79 -7.61 -3.56 22.79
C ASP A 79 -7.01 -2.20 22.38
N HIS A 80 -5.79 -2.22 21.82
CA HIS A 80 -5.13 -1.03 21.29
C HIS A 80 -5.77 -0.45 20.01
N LEU A 81 -6.74 -1.15 19.44
CA LEU A 81 -7.50 -0.76 18.25
C LEU A 81 -9.01 -0.70 18.51
N GLU A 82 -9.45 -0.70 19.77
CA GLU A 82 -10.88 -0.72 20.11
C GLU A 82 -11.65 0.41 19.40
N GLY A 83 -12.78 0.04 18.77
CA GLY A 83 -13.62 0.94 17.99
C GLY A 83 -13.09 1.27 16.60
N LYS A 84 -11.84 0.93 16.26
CA LYS A 84 -11.27 1.16 14.93
C LYS A 84 -11.72 0.10 13.93
N THR A 85 -11.80 0.51 12.67
CA THR A 85 -11.96 -0.40 11.54
C THR A 85 -10.57 -0.85 11.09
N VAL A 86 -10.37 -2.16 11.00
CA VAL A 86 -9.09 -2.81 10.70
C VAL A 86 -9.18 -3.61 9.40
N ASP A 87 -8.05 -3.63 8.69
CA ASP A 87 -7.79 -4.59 7.65
C ASP A 87 -7.37 -5.93 8.27
N VAL A 88 -7.75 -7.00 7.57
CA VAL A 88 -7.52 -8.37 8.01
C VAL A 88 -6.96 -9.18 6.84
N LEU A 89 -5.76 -9.71 7.01
CA LEU A 89 -5.15 -10.67 6.10
C LEU A 89 -5.12 -12.03 6.80
N ALA A 90 -5.83 -13.02 6.26
CA ALA A 90 -5.95 -14.36 6.84
C ALA A 90 -5.43 -15.43 5.86
N ASP A 91 -4.40 -16.16 6.26
CA ASP A 91 -3.69 -17.17 5.46
C ASP A 91 -3.35 -16.68 4.04
N GLY A 92 -2.94 -15.41 3.91
CA GLY A 92 -2.58 -14.77 2.63
C GLY A 92 -3.76 -14.19 1.83
N SER A 93 -5.00 -14.37 2.30
CA SER A 93 -6.20 -13.80 1.67
C SER A 93 -6.71 -12.58 2.42
N VAL A 94 -6.99 -11.51 1.69
CA VAL A 94 -7.62 -10.30 2.24
C VAL A 94 -9.08 -10.62 2.60
N MET A 95 -9.46 -10.32 3.84
CA MET A 95 -10.82 -10.51 4.35
C MET A 95 -11.59 -9.19 4.34
N GLN A 96 -12.87 -9.23 4.69
CA GLN A 96 -13.63 -7.99 4.87
C GLN A 96 -13.04 -7.19 6.04
N LYS A 97 -13.06 -5.86 5.91
CA LYS A 97 -12.71 -4.96 7.02
C LYS A 97 -13.64 -5.24 8.21
N ARG A 98 -13.09 -5.23 9.42
CA ARG A 98 -13.83 -5.48 10.65
C ARG A 98 -13.64 -4.34 11.64
N GLN A 99 -14.66 -4.04 12.41
CA GLN A 99 -14.50 -3.16 13.56
C GLN A 99 -14.03 -4.01 14.75
N VAL A 100 -13.07 -3.50 15.51
CA VAL A 100 -12.65 -4.12 16.77
C VAL A 100 -13.70 -3.79 17.85
N VAL A 101 -14.24 -4.84 18.46
CA VAL A 101 -15.23 -4.74 19.53
C VAL A 101 -14.83 -5.66 20.68
N GLY A 102 -14.73 -5.11 21.89
CA GLY A 102 -14.31 -5.83 23.09
C GLY A 102 -12.90 -6.43 22.94
N GLY A 103 -11.98 -5.69 22.31
CA GLY A 103 -10.61 -6.11 22.04
C GLY A 103 -10.51 -7.27 21.06
N SER A 104 -11.54 -7.49 20.22
CA SER A 104 -11.64 -8.67 19.37
C SER A 104 -12.22 -8.41 17.98
N VAL A 105 -11.88 -9.30 17.05
CA VAL A 105 -12.43 -9.37 15.70
C VAL A 105 -12.83 -10.81 15.40
N THR A 106 -13.99 -10.98 14.75
CA THR A 106 -14.44 -12.26 14.20
C THR A 106 -14.45 -12.19 12.68
N ILE A 107 -13.86 -13.20 12.03
CA ILE A 107 -13.77 -13.32 10.57
C ILE A 107 -14.69 -14.42 10.04
N GLU A 108 -14.89 -14.48 8.72
CA GLU A 108 -15.91 -15.31 8.06
C GLU A 108 -15.54 -16.79 8.01
N ARG A 109 -14.26 -17.13 8.13
CA ARG A 109 -13.74 -18.51 8.09
C ARG A 109 -12.66 -18.72 9.15
N ASP A 110 -12.41 -19.98 9.49
CA ASP A 110 -11.29 -20.30 10.36
C ASP A 110 -9.95 -20.10 9.61
N ALA A 111 -8.97 -19.51 10.30
CA ALA A 111 -7.63 -19.23 9.77
C ALA A 111 -6.55 -19.45 10.83
N LYS A 112 -5.31 -19.73 10.39
CA LYS A 112 -4.18 -20.00 11.30
C LYS A 112 -3.26 -18.80 11.46
N ASN A 113 -2.89 -18.20 10.33
CA ASN A 113 -1.99 -17.06 10.27
C ASN A 113 -2.81 -15.83 9.92
N VAL A 114 -2.96 -14.90 10.86
CA VAL A 114 -3.80 -13.72 10.69
C VAL A 114 -3.07 -12.47 11.09
N VAL A 115 -3.08 -11.47 10.22
CA VAL A 115 -2.50 -10.16 10.45
C VAL A 115 -3.65 -9.16 10.49
N ILE A 116 -3.80 -8.45 11.61
CA ILE A 116 -4.90 -7.50 11.84
C ILE A 116 -4.30 -6.16 12.21
N GLY A 117 -4.60 -5.11 11.45
CA GLY A 117 -4.07 -3.78 11.68
C GLY A 117 -4.91 -2.69 11.04
N LEU A 118 -4.60 -1.44 11.35
CA LEU A 118 -5.22 -0.28 10.73
C LEU A 118 -4.90 -0.25 9.23
N PRO A 119 -5.88 0.12 8.37
CA PRO A 119 -5.65 0.24 6.94
C PRO A 119 -4.52 1.19 6.61
N TYR A 120 -3.79 0.85 5.54
CA TYR A 120 -2.83 1.74 4.92
C TYR A 120 -3.16 1.89 3.44
N LYS A 121 -2.85 3.06 2.89
CA LYS A 121 -3.06 3.36 1.48
C LYS A 121 -1.76 3.90 0.90
N THR A 122 -1.22 3.19 -0.09
CA THR A 122 -0.15 3.71 -0.92
C THR A 122 -0.75 4.52 -2.05
N THR A 123 -0.28 5.75 -2.24
CA THR A 123 -0.66 6.61 -3.37
C THR A 123 0.60 7.10 -4.06
N VAL A 124 0.69 6.87 -5.37
CA VAL A 124 1.74 7.38 -6.25
C VAL A 124 1.09 8.29 -7.27
N GLU A 125 1.43 9.58 -7.22
CA GLU A 125 1.02 10.54 -8.24
C GLU A 125 2.23 10.89 -9.09
N THR A 126 2.10 10.71 -10.41
CA THR A 126 3.16 11.11 -11.34
C THR A 126 3.15 12.61 -11.53
N LEU A 127 4.34 13.20 -11.71
CA LEU A 127 4.46 14.56 -12.20
C LEU A 127 3.86 14.72 -13.61
N ASP A 128 3.53 15.97 -13.95
CA ASP A 128 3.27 16.36 -15.32
C ASP A 128 4.46 16.02 -16.22
N VAL A 129 4.16 15.62 -17.45
CA VAL A 129 5.19 15.28 -18.42
C VAL A 129 5.86 16.56 -18.89
N GLU A 130 7.16 16.69 -18.64
CA GLU A 130 7.99 17.72 -19.25
C GLU A 130 9.05 17.07 -20.14
N LEU A 131 9.06 17.44 -21.41
CA LEU A 131 10.05 17.02 -22.40
C LEU A 131 10.67 18.28 -22.99
N GLN A 132 11.96 18.24 -23.29
CA GLN A 132 12.57 19.32 -24.06
C GLN A 132 12.10 19.21 -25.51
N GLY A 133 11.32 20.18 -25.97
CA GLY A 133 10.87 20.26 -27.35
C GLY A 133 11.99 20.74 -28.27
N ALA A 134 11.85 20.51 -29.58
CA ALA A 134 12.81 20.98 -30.59
C ALA A 134 12.92 22.52 -30.63
N THR A 135 11.87 23.23 -30.21
CA THR A 135 11.74 24.69 -30.22
C THR A 135 11.80 25.34 -28.83
N GLY A 136 11.97 24.56 -27.76
CA GLY A 136 11.99 25.08 -26.38
C GLY A 136 11.14 24.24 -25.42
N THR A 137 10.58 24.89 -24.41
CA THR A 137 9.64 24.23 -23.48
C THR A 137 8.34 23.87 -24.18
N ILE A 138 7.72 22.77 -23.77
CA ILE A 138 6.38 22.36 -24.21
C ILE A 138 5.29 22.81 -23.21
N GLN A 139 5.63 23.74 -22.31
CA GLN A 139 4.67 24.36 -21.41
C GLN A 139 3.69 25.22 -22.23
N GLY A 140 2.41 24.84 -22.19
CA GLY A 140 1.34 25.47 -22.98
C GLY A 140 0.89 24.66 -24.20
N SER A 141 1.70 23.71 -24.67
CA SER A 141 1.31 22.80 -25.76
C SER A 141 0.30 21.75 -25.27
N ASN A 142 -0.52 21.25 -26.17
CA ASN A 142 -1.45 20.16 -25.87
C ASN A 142 -0.69 18.83 -25.82
N LYS A 143 -0.58 18.27 -24.62
CA LYS A 143 0.07 16.97 -24.37
C LYS A 143 -1.01 15.89 -24.23
N ARG A 144 -0.74 14.71 -24.78
CA ARG A 144 -1.62 13.54 -24.67
C ARG A 144 -0.80 12.31 -24.29
N VAL A 145 -1.22 11.63 -23.21
CA VAL A 145 -0.68 10.33 -22.80
C VAL A 145 -1.52 9.23 -23.45
N GLY A 146 -0.98 8.60 -24.49
CA GLY A 146 -1.71 7.58 -25.27
C GLY A 146 -1.69 6.19 -24.62
N GLU A 147 -0.58 5.86 -23.97
CA GLU A 147 -0.34 4.57 -23.33
C GLU A 147 0.51 4.77 -22.08
N VAL A 148 0.23 3.97 -21.07
CA VAL A 148 1.04 3.87 -19.86
C VAL A 148 1.36 2.42 -19.58
N VAL A 149 2.62 2.15 -19.31
CA VAL A 149 3.09 0.84 -18.88
C VAL A 149 3.52 0.94 -17.43
N LEU A 150 2.86 0.16 -16.57
CA LEU A 150 3.23 -0.01 -15.17
C LEU A 150 4.04 -1.30 -15.05
N ARG A 151 5.29 -1.19 -14.58
CA ARG A 151 6.12 -2.35 -14.31
C ARG A 151 5.97 -2.75 -12.84
N PHE A 152 5.45 -3.94 -12.61
CA PHE A 152 5.23 -4.47 -11.27
C PHE A 152 6.18 -5.63 -10.96
N MET A 153 6.40 -5.84 -9.66
CA MET A 153 6.99 -7.05 -9.09
C MET A 153 6.06 -7.52 -7.96
N THR A 154 5.77 -8.82 -7.88
CA THR A 154 5.02 -9.45 -6.79
C THR A 154 3.88 -8.59 -6.23
N THR A 155 3.00 -8.09 -7.12
CA THR A 155 1.92 -7.16 -6.76
C THR A 155 0.57 -7.77 -7.11
N THR A 156 -0.40 -7.67 -6.22
CA THR A 156 -1.70 -8.37 -6.36
C THR A 156 -2.83 -7.49 -6.90
N GLY A 157 -2.71 -6.17 -6.74
CA GLY A 157 -3.79 -5.23 -7.05
C GLY A 157 -3.38 -3.78 -6.89
N CYS A 158 -4.01 -2.89 -7.65
CA CYS A 158 -4.03 -1.45 -7.48
C CYS A 158 -5.15 -0.84 -8.33
N SER A 159 -5.47 0.43 -8.08
CA SER A 159 -6.29 1.24 -8.97
C SER A 159 -5.43 2.29 -9.68
N VAL A 160 -5.90 2.74 -10.84
CA VAL A 160 -5.31 3.84 -11.62
C VAL A 160 -6.41 4.84 -11.90
N ASN A 161 -6.23 6.08 -11.46
CA ASN A 161 -7.22 7.16 -11.54
C ASN A 161 -8.60 6.77 -10.95
N GLY A 162 -8.61 5.89 -9.95
CA GLY A 162 -9.82 5.36 -9.32
C GLY A 162 -10.35 4.06 -9.94
N ASP A 163 -9.92 3.70 -11.15
CA ASP A 163 -10.33 2.46 -11.81
C ASP A 163 -9.47 1.29 -11.35
N LEU A 164 -10.11 0.24 -10.84
CA LEU A 164 -9.42 -0.97 -10.39
C LEU A 164 -8.76 -1.68 -11.58
N LEU A 165 -7.45 -1.94 -11.49
CA LEU A 165 -6.76 -2.76 -12.47
C LEU A 165 -7.02 -4.24 -12.21
N PRO A 166 -7.55 -4.99 -13.19
CA PRO A 166 -7.72 -6.43 -13.05
C PRO A 166 -6.37 -7.14 -13.26
N PHE A 167 -5.79 -7.64 -12.16
CA PHE A 167 -4.61 -8.53 -12.19
C PHE A 167 -4.98 -10.01 -12.31
N ARG A 168 -6.24 -10.37 -12.01
CA ARG A 168 -6.72 -11.75 -12.05
C ARG A 168 -7.13 -12.16 -13.47
N GLN A 169 -6.58 -13.27 -13.96
CA GLN A 169 -7.22 -14.07 -14.99
C GLN A 169 -8.28 -14.96 -14.30
N LEU A 170 -9.55 -14.84 -14.69
CA LEU A 170 -10.63 -15.68 -14.17
C LEU A 170 -10.43 -17.11 -14.69
N GLY A 171 -10.03 -18.02 -13.79
CA GLY A 171 -9.97 -19.45 -14.04
C GLY A 171 -10.76 -20.23 -12.99
N GLU A 172 -11.28 -21.40 -13.34
CA GLU A 172 -12.22 -22.20 -12.54
C GLU A 172 -11.70 -22.72 -11.17
N ARG A 173 -10.46 -22.39 -10.77
CA ARG A 173 -9.79 -22.93 -9.55
C ARG A 173 -9.38 -21.86 -8.52
N VAL A 174 -10.00 -20.68 -8.52
CA VAL A 174 -9.53 -19.49 -7.78
C VAL A 174 -10.34 -19.16 -6.50
N LEU A 175 -11.42 -19.89 -6.18
CA LEU A 175 -12.34 -19.47 -5.11
C LEU A 175 -11.79 -19.60 -3.67
N ASP A 176 -10.84 -20.52 -3.41
CA ASP A 176 -10.30 -20.79 -2.07
C ASP A 176 -8.79 -20.50 -1.91
N GLN A 177 -8.17 -19.84 -2.89
CA GLN A 177 -6.74 -19.53 -2.84
C GLN A 177 -6.48 -18.01 -2.80
N PRO A 178 -5.38 -17.57 -2.18
CA PRO A 178 -4.92 -16.19 -2.30
C PRO A 178 -4.84 -15.76 -3.77
N ALA A 179 -5.13 -14.48 -4.04
CA ALA A 179 -4.96 -13.95 -5.38
C ALA A 179 -3.50 -14.10 -5.82
N PRO A 180 -3.24 -14.59 -7.05
CA PRO A 180 -1.87 -14.68 -7.55
C PRO A 180 -1.28 -13.28 -7.67
N SER A 181 0.00 -13.14 -7.33
CA SER A 181 0.74 -11.91 -7.57
C SER A 181 1.16 -11.82 -9.05
N PHE A 182 1.32 -10.59 -9.53
CA PHE A 182 1.75 -10.28 -10.87
C PHE A 182 3.15 -9.65 -10.84
N SER A 183 3.99 -10.07 -11.80
CA SER A 183 5.29 -9.47 -12.08
C SER A 183 5.42 -9.29 -13.59
N GLY A 184 5.77 -8.09 -14.03
CA GLY A 184 5.90 -7.74 -15.44
C GLY A 184 5.30 -6.39 -15.79
N ASP A 185 5.15 -6.16 -17.08
CA ASP A 185 4.66 -4.91 -17.64
C ASP A 185 3.14 -5.00 -17.87
N TYR A 186 2.38 -4.14 -17.21
CA TYR A 186 0.95 -3.99 -17.39
C TYR A 186 0.67 -2.74 -18.23
N LYS A 187 0.08 -2.94 -19.42
CA LYS A 187 -0.24 -1.85 -20.34
C LYS A 187 -1.64 -1.33 -20.10
N ILE A 188 -1.78 -0.02 -20.06
CA ILE A 188 -3.03 0.72 -19.89
C ILE A 188 -3.14 1.69 -21.06
N GLU A 189 -4.20 1.55 -21.83
CA GLU A 189 -4.50 2.46 -22.95
C GLU A 189 -5.48 3.54 -22.50
N ALA A 190 -5.35 4.74 -23.07
CA ALA A 190 -6.36 5.81 -23.03
C ALA A 190 -6.72 6.40 -21.64
N LEU A 191 -5.78 7.10 -21.00
CA LEU A 191 -6.03 7.84 -19.74
C LEU A 191 -6.70 9.22 -19.92
N GLY A 192 -7.32 9.48 -21.07
CA GLY A 192 -7.94 10.77 -21.39
C GLY A 192 -6.92 11.89 -21.68
N TRP A 193 -7.30 13.12 -21.34
CA TRP A 193 -6.49 14.33 -21.56
C TRP A 193 -5.64 14.72 -20.33
N ASN A 194 -5.76 13.97 -19.23
CA ASN A 194 -4.97 14.19 -18.03
C ASN A 194 -3.55 13.65 -18.24
N ASN A 195 -2.54 14.48 -17.98
CA ASN A 195 -1.14 14.11 -18.13
C ASN A 195 -0.54 13.51 -16.86
N THR A 196 -1.22 13.66 -15.73
CA THR A 196 -0.92 13.01 -14.45
C THR A 196 -1.71 11.73 -14.28
N ILE A 197 -1.17 10.83 -13.46
CA ILE A 197 -1.73 9.52 -13.18
C ILE A 197 -1.58 9.30 -11.68
N THR A 198 -2.68 8.87 -11.05
CA THR A 198 -2.71 8.50 -9.65
C THR A 198 -2.87 6.99 -9.56
N ILE A 199 -1.90 6.32 -8.95
CA ILE A 199 -1.89 4.88 -8.74
C ILE A 199 -2.08 4.64 -7.25
N GLU A 200 -3.08 3.84 -6.87
CA GLU A 200 -3.40 3.62 -5.46
C GLU A 200 -3.54 2.14 -5.12
N GLN A 201 -3.13 1.77 -3.89
CA GLN A 201 -3.25 0.42 -3.39
C GLN A 201 -3.62 0.49 -1.89
N ASP A 202 -4.74 -0.12 -1.52
CA ASP A 202 -5.41 0.06 -0.22
C ASP A 202 -5.71 -1.26 0.54
N GLN A 203 -5.18 -2.37 0.03
CA GLN A 203 -5.28 -3.70 0.64
C GLN A 203 -4.01 -4.02 1.45
N PRO A 204 -4.07 -4.87 2.49
CA PRO A 204 -2.92 -5.25 3.29
C PRO A 204 -2.01 -6.28 2.59
N LEU A 205 -1.52 -5.93 1.39
CA LEU A 205 -0.72 -6.79 0.53
C LEU A 205 0.54 -6.05 0.04
N PRO A 206 1.57 -6.79 -0.41
CA PRO A 206 2.73 -6.19 -1.05
C PRO A 206 2.36 -5.41 -2.32
N PHE A 207 3.01 -4.26 -2.49
CA PHE A 207 2.90 -3.42 -3.69
C PHE A 207 4.29 -2.94 -4.10
N TYR A 208 4.79 -3.45 -5.23
CA TYR A 208 6.09 -3.05 -5.78
C TYR A 208 5.93 -2.56 -7.21
N LEU A 209 5.76 -1.24 -7.34
CA LEU A 209 5.81 -0.52 -8.61
C LEU A 209 7.25 -0.12 -8.92
N LEU A 210 7.82 -0.73 -9.95
CA LEU A 210 9.22 -0.53 -10.36
C LEU A 210 9.39 0.61 -11.36
N ALA A 211 8.40 0.83 -12.22
CA ALA A 211 8.43 1.92 -13.20
C ALA A 211 7.03 2.33 -13.66
N VAL A 212 6.89 3.63 -13.99
CA VAL A 212 5.77 4.19 -14.73
C VAL A 212 6.32 4.74 -16.04
N ILE A 213 5.96 4.12 -17.15
CA ILE A 213 6.46 4.48 -18.48
C ILE A 213 5.30 5.07 -19.26
N LYS A 214 5.41 6.35 -19.65
CA LYS A 214 4.37 7.06 -20.41
C LYS A 214 4.78 7.19 -21.88
N LYS A 215 3.89 6.84 -22.81
CA LYS A 215 4.01 7.22 -24.23
C LYS A 215 3.20 8.48 -24.47
N VAL A 216 3.89 9.55 -24.85
CA VAL A 216 3.32 10.90 -24.94
C VAL A 216 3.43 11.43 -26.36
N SER A 217 2.35 12.03 -26.86
CA SER A 217 2.35 12.86 -28.07
C SER A 217 2.15 14.33 -27.68
N VAL A 218 2.87 15.22 -28.33
CA VAL A 218 2.75 16.68 -28.12
C VAL A 218 2.29 17.30 -29.44
N ASN A 219 1.22 18.09 -29.38
CA ASN A 219 0.71 18.88 -30.50
C ASN A 219 0.81 20.36 -30.13
N ASP A 220 1.25 21.17 -31.09
CA ASP A 220 1.24 22.64 -31.01
C ASP A 220 -0.13 23.22 -31.40
#